data_AF-A0A2G8SUY6-F1
#
_entry.id   AF-A0A2G8SUY6-F1
#
_cell.length_a   1.000
_cell.length_b   1.000
_cell.length_c   1.000
_cell.angle_alpha   90.00
_cell.angle_beta   90.00
_cell.angle_gamma   90.00
#
_symmetry.space_group_name_H-M   'P 1'
#
loop_
_entity.id
_entity.type
_entity.pdbx_description
1 polymer ?
#
loop_
_entity_poly.entity_id
_entity_poly.type
_entity_poly.pdbx_seq_one_letter_code
_entity_poly.pdbx_strand_id
1 'polypeptide(L)'
;MGQYWDLEKDLTGGGKLGEFFFTNHSHLYDSLRIPRLPKDLDMWLSRGSAAVQPGPMGKLSTEVLDMVFERHILHTLISRHARAADCRLVCLGWYAYPPDQAPPGMLTAAELEEIATTPDPDEHSCESVEKAIARRCLYLFAGENYAYAHMAYWRLFEPFRKTVDELWHLRRQDPAKMDAFYSALDLRMITKLGGVGSWAPGLEYAEGPRVLCNTSKGEYVREDALVGWDMEYWRVTLAHALLARVCYSPDDSISMCCGEEYKDGLVKGPWAGDRFRIISMDEMPVLKGGKRWRDVTGEVNELLCHLLEGEFPEEYCKKEAAEKEDVEKEACQQKDSEKDGEKVNGGGGIAGGEVGEGSEAK
;
A
#
# COMPACT_ATOMS: atom_id res chain seq x y z
N MET A 1 -12.85 14.57 -2.68
CA MET A 1 -12.27 13.29 -3.09
C MET A 1 -10.96 13.12 -2.38
N GLY A 2 -10.58 11.94 -1.89
CA GLY A 2 -9.17 11.73 -1.55
C GLY A 2 -8.40 11.49 -2.85
N GLN A 3 -7.28 12.20 -2.98
CA GLN A 3 -6.61 12.47 -4.25
C GLN A 3 -5.16 12.05 -4.07
N TYR A 4 -4.78 10.97 -4.74
CA TYR A 4 -3.40 10.52 -4.80
C TYR A 4 -2.94 10.66 -6.25
N TRP A 5 -2.46 11.86 -6.61
CA TRP A 5 -1.93 12.20 -7.94
C TRP A 5 -0.41 12.36 -7.90
N ASP A 6 0.24 11.54 -7.08
CA ASP A 6 1.56 11.83 -6.51
C ASP A 6 2.54 10.67 -6.67
N LEU A 7 2.78 10.26 -7.92
CA LEU A 7 3.92 9.40 -8.25
C LEU A 7 4.91 10.03 -9.24
N GLU A 8 4.58 11.16 -9.87
CA GLU A 8 5.15 11.41 -11.20
C GLU A 8 6.09 12.61 -11.38
N LYS A 9 6.24 13.54 -10.41
CA LYS A 9 7.13 14.69 -10.66
C LYS A 9 8.64 14.39 -10.48
N ASP A 10 9.01 13.38 -9.70
CA ASP A 10 10.41 13.04 -9.46
C ASP A 10 10.92 11.81 -10.25
N LEU A 11 10.03 11.10 -10.95
CA LEU A 11 10.43 10.02 -11.85
C LEU A 11 10.75 10.62 -13.22
N THR A 12 12.03 10.76 -13.50
CA THR A 12 12.60 11.33 -14.73
C THR A 12 12.41 10.46 -15.99
N GLY A 13 11.54 9.44 -15.93
CA GLY A 13 11.11 8.64 -17.07
C GLY A 13 9.93 9.29 -17.78
N GLY A 14 9.91 9.26 -19.11
CA GLY A 14 8.80 9.69 -19.94
C GLY A 14 7.46 9.10 -19.47
N GLY A 15 6.38 9.87 -19.65
CA GLY A 15 5.03 9.57 -19.14
C GLY A 15 4.30 8.42 -19.84
N LYS A 16 5.01 7.32 -20.11
CA LYS A 16 4.43 6.08 -20.64
C LYS A 16 4.31 5.05 -19.53
N LEU A 17 3.23 4.25 -19.60
CA LEU A 17 2.74 3.33 -18.55
C LEU A 17 3.74 2.29 -18.00
N GLY A 18 4.94 2.17 -18.57
CA GLY A 18 5.98 1.26 -18.11
C GLY A 18 7.13 1.87 -17.33
N GLU A 19 7.45 3.15 -17.59
CA GLU A 19 8.71 3.73 -17.11
C GLU A 19 8.74 3.89 -15.58
N PHE A 20 7.58 4.10 -14.96
CA PHE A 20 7.46 4.18 -13.51
C PHE A 20 7.05 2.87 -12.85
N PHE A 21 6.56 1.86 -13.60
CA PHE A 21 5.96 0.66 -13.01
C PHE A 21 6.97 -0.10 -12.14
N PHE A 22 8.21 -0.21 -12.61
CA PHE A 22 9.30 -0.93 -11.93
C PHE A 22 10.10 -0.06 -10.94
N THR A 23 9.54 1.05 -10.49
CA THR A 23 10.16 1.91 -9.47
C THR A 23 9.71 1.51 -8.06
N ASN A 24 10.32 2.11 -7.03
CA ASN A 24 9.92 1.84 -5.65
C ASN A 24 8.61 2.56 -5.30
N HIS A 25 7.52 1.82 -5.20
CA HIS A 25 6.18 2.33 -4.85
C HIS A 25 5.88 2.33 -3.35
N SER A 26 6.89 2.42 -2.47
CA SER A 26 6.67 2.45 -1.01
C SER A 26 5.73 3.57 -0.57
N HIS A 27 5.79 4.74 -1.22
CA HIS A 27 4.89 5.85 -0.90
C HIS A 27 3.43 5.55 -1.24
N LEU A 28 3.15 4.98 -2.42
CA LEU A 28 1.81 4.55 -2.78
C LEU A 28 1.33 3.44 -1.84
N TYR A 29 2.20 2.47 -1.56
CA TYR A 29 1.92 1.39 -0.63
C TYR A 29 1.51 1.91 0.76
N ASP A 30 2.30 2.79 1.36
CA ASP A 30 2.01 3.35 2.67
C ASP A 30 0.77 4.26 2.65
N SER A 31 0.53 4.98 1.56
CA SER A 31 -0.65 5.85 1.39
C SER A 31 -1.98 5.12 1.42
N LEU A 32 -1.97 3.81 1.16
CA LEU A 32 -3.13 2.93 1.18
C LEU A 32 -3.30 2.23 2.52
N ARG A 33 -2.24 2.18 3.34
CA ARG A 33 -2.26 1.44 4.61
C ARG A 33 -2.85 2.31 5.70
N ILE A 34 -3.86 1.77 6.38
CA ILE A 34 -4.45 2.43 7.54
C ILE A 34 -3.51 2.22 8.74
N PRO A 35 -2.87 3.28 9.27
CA PRO A 35 -2.06 3.16 10.47
C PRO A 35 -2.95 2.87 11.67
N ARG A 36 -2.39 2.17 12.65
CA ARG A 36 -2.94 2.06 13.99
C ARG A 36 -2.21 3.04 14.90
N LEU A 37 -2.89 3.44 15.97
CA LEU A 37 -2.23 4.11 17.06
C LEU A 37 -1.18 3.17 17.67
N PRO A 38 0.05 3.64 17.90
CA PRO A 38 1.07 2.83 18.56
C PRO A 38 0.55 2.30 19.91
N LYS A 39 0.80 1.03 20.27
CA LYS A 39 0.45 0.52 21.62
C LYS A 39 1.12 1.35 22.73
N ASP A 40 2.29 1.92 22.41
CA ASP A 40 3.00 2.84 23.29
C ASP A 40 2.28 4.18 23.50
N LEU A 41 1.38 4.58 22.59
CA LEU A 41 0.62 5.83 22.70
C LEU A 41 -0.36 5.75 23.87
N ASP A 42 -1.10 4.64 24.03
CA ASP A 42 -2.02 4.46 25.15
C ASP A 42 -1.25 4.46 26.48
N MET A 43 -0.08 3.84 26.49
CA MET A 43 0.85 3.88 27.62
C MET A 43 1.38 5.29 27.89
N TRP A 44 1.60 6.09 26.85
CA TRP A 44 2.05 7.47 26.97
C TRP A 44 0.93 8.39 27.49
N LEU A 45 -0.27 8.29 26.91
CA LEU A 45 -1.46 9.03 27.34
C LEU A 45 -1.80 8.72 28.81
N SER A 46 -1.74 7.44 29.21
CA SER A 46 -2.00 7.02 30.59
C SER A 46 -0.92 7.41 31.60
N ARG A 47 0.33 7.64 31.15
CA ARG A 47 1.45 8.12 31.99
C ARG A 47 1.54 9.63 32.07
N GLY A 48 0.94 10.35 31.13
CA GLY A 48 0.94 11.80 31.09
C GLY A 48 0.44 12.34 32.43
N SER A 49 1.28 13.10 33.12
CA SER A 49 0.85 13.85 34.30
C SER A 49 -0.31 14.74 33.86
N ALA A 50 -1.52 14.48 34.39
CA ALA A 50 -2.74 15.21 34.06
C ALA A 50 -2.41 16.70 33.92
N ALA A 51 -2.38 17.18 32.67
CA ALA A 51 -2.12 18.59 32.43
C ALA A 51 -3.20 19.32 33.22
N VAL A 52 -2.81 20.11 34.22
CA VAL A 52 -3.75 20.95 34.97
C VAL A 52 -4.33 21.91 33.94
N GLN A 53 -5.49 21.58 33.39
CA GLN A 53 -6.12 22.35 32.33
C GLN A 53 -6.85 23.52 32.97
N PRO A 54 -6.36 24.77 32.82
CA PRO A 54 -7.08 25.92 33.33
C PRO A 54 -8.26 26.21 32.38
N GLY A 55 -9.45 25.75 32.74
CA GLY A 55 -10.65 26.07 31.97
C GLY A 55 -11.79 25.06 32.11
N PRO A 56 -12.96 25.33 31.49
CA PRO A 56 -14.14 24.47 31.57
C PRO A 56 -13.93 23.07 30.96
N MET A 57 -12.90 22.88 30.12
CA MET A 57 -12.51 21.56 29.60
C MET A 57 -11.86 20.66 30.64
N GLY A 58 -11.34 21.21 31.75
CA GLY A 58 -10.80 20.42 32.87
C GLY A 58 -11.85 19.67 33.69
N LYS A 59 -13.13 19.71 33.29
CA LYS A 59 -14.23 18.93 33.87
C LYS A 59 -14.53 17.64 33.12
N LEU A 60 -13.93 17.43 31.95
CA LEU A 60 -14.05 16.15 31.23
C LEU A 60 -13.26 15.09 31.99
N SER A 61 -13.80 13.88 32.07
CA SER A 61 -13.06 12.77 32.63
C SER A 61 -11.87 12.44 31.71
N THR A 62 -10.82 11.86 32.29
CA THR A 62 -9.62 11.46 31.55
C THR A 62 -9.97 10.54 30.39
N GLU A 63 -10.95 9.65 30.56
CA GLU A 63 -11.41 8.74 29.52
C GLU A 63 -12.04 9.48 28.32
N VAL A 64 -12.78 10.56 28.55
CA VAL A 64 -13.38 11.36 27.47
C VAL A 64 -12.31 12.15 26.72
N LEU A 65 -11.34 12.70 27.44
CA LEU A 65 -10.20 13.38 26.81
C LEU A 65 -9.39 12.40 25.96
N ASP A 66 -9.06 11.22 26.50
CA ASP A 66 -8.30 10.19 25.80
C ASP A 66 -9.01 9.77 24.51
N MET A 67 -10.31 9.45 24.56
CA MET A 67 -11.09 9.12 23.36
C MET A 67 -11.09 10.23 22.30
N VAL A 68 -11.20 11.49 22.73
CA VAL A 68 -11.21 12.65 21.83
C VAL A 68 -9.82 12.83 21.21
N PHE A 69 -8.75 12.79 22.02
CA PHE A 69 -7.38 12.93 21.56
C PHE A 69 -6.97 11.79 20.64
N GLU A 70 -7.22 10.53 21.01
CA GLU A 70 -6.95 9.35 20.18
C GLU A 70 -7.62 9.48 18.82
N ARG A 71 -8.91 9.84 18.79
CA ARG A 71 -9.64 10.04 17.54
C ARG A 71 -9.01 11.13 16.68
N HIS A 72 -8.63 12.26 17.28
CA HIS A 72 -8.00 13.37 16.54
C HIS A 72 -6.60 13.02 16.04
N ILE A 73 -5.79 12.34 16.86
CA ILE A 73 -4.46 11.87 16.49
C ILE A 73 -4.59 10.86 15.34
N LEU A 74 -5.44 9.83 15.49
CA LEU A 74 -5.65 8.82 14.46
C LEU A 74 -6.18 9.44 13.17
N HIS A 75 -7.16 10.34 13.25
CA HIS A 75 -7.66 11.06 12.08
C HIS A 75 -6.55 11.86 11.39
N THR A 76 -5.68 12.52 12.17
CA THR A 76 -4.53 13.26 11.63
C THR A 76 -3.52 12.32 10.98
N LEU A 77 -3.20 11.18 11.62
CA LEU A 77 -2.32 10.16 11.07
C LEU A 77 -2.88 9.55 9.78
N ILE A 78 -4.16 9.21 9.74
CA ILE A 78 -4.83 8.71 8.53
C ILE A 78 -4.79 9.77 7.42
N SER A 79 -5.15 11.01 7.74
CA SER A 79 -5.13 12.12 6.77
C SER A 79 -3.73 12.38 6.19
N ARG A 80 -2.69 12.08 6.98
CA ARG A 80 -1.29 12.26 6.62
C ARG A 80 -0.71 11.08 5.87
N HIS A 81 -0.90 9.88 6.40
CA HIS A 81 -0.19 8.68 5.99
C HIS A 81 -1.03 7.73 5.16
N ALA A 82 -2.36 7.73 5.31
CA ALA A 82 -3.29 6.85 4.60
C ALA A 82 -4.20 7.64 3.64
N ARG A 83 -3.66 8.70 3.04
CA ARG A 83 -4.44 9.67 2.25
C ARG A 83 -5.13 9.09 1.01
N ALA A 84 -4.67 7.92 0.54
CA ALA A 84 -5.26 7.20 -0.59
C ALA A 84 -6.23 6.09 -0.14
N ALA A 85 -6.29 5.76 1.15
CA ALA A 85 -7.23 4.78 1.66
C ALA A 85 -8.68 5.25 1.40
N ASP A 86 -9.50 4.34 0.89
CA ASP A 86 -10.91 4.54 0.48
C ASP A 86 -11.13 5.56 -0.63
N CYS A 87 -10.08 5.96 -1.33
CA CYS A 87 -10.15 6.93 -2.42
C CYS A 87 -10.39 6.23 -3.75
N ARG A 88 -11.04 6.93 -4.70
CA ARG A 88 -11.09 6.45 -6.09
C ARG A 88 -9.69 6.63 -6.68
N LEU A 89 -9.07 5.54 -7.13
CA LEU A 89 -7.73 5.58 -7.73
C LEU A 89 -7.79 5.15 -9.19
N VAL A 90 -7.08 5.88 -10.03
CA VAL A 90 -6.89 5.61 -11.45
C VAL A 90 -5.49 6.05 -11.84
N CYS A 91 -4.82 5.27 -12.67
CA CYS A 91 -3.57 5.66 -13.31
C CYS A 91 -3.89 6.00 -14.77
N LEU A 92 -3.86 7.29 -15.12
CA LEU A 92 -4.28 7.77 -16.44
C LEU A 92 -3.11 7.80 -17.42
N GLY A 93 -3.32 7.28 -18.63
CA GLY A 93 -2.42 7.52 -19.75
C GLY A 93 -2.52 8.96 -20.27
N TRP A 94 -1.44 9.45 -20.90
CA TRP A 94 -1.37 10.81 -21.49
C TRP A 94 -2.47 11.12 -22.51
N TYR A 95 -3.02 10.09 -23.15
CA TYR A 95 -4.05 10.23 -24.18
C TYR A 95 -5.49 10.18 -23.63
N ALA A 96 -5.68 10.25 -22.31
CA ALA A 96 -6.99 10.32 -21.67
C ALA A 96 -7.63 11.72 -21.83
N TYR A 97 -8.00 12.07 -23.06
CA TYR A 97 -8.69 13.31 -23.42
C TYR A 97 -10.22 13.16 -23.43
N PRO A 98 -10.99 14.25 -23.34
CA PRO A 98 -12.43 14.20 -23.52
C PRO A 98 -12.82 13.62 -24.89
N PRO A 99 -13.91 12.83 -24.97
CA PRO A 99 -14.81 12.47 -23.87
C PRO A 99 -14.29 11.35 -22.94
N ASP A 100 -13.27 10.60 -23.36
CA ASP A 100 -12.78 9.38 -22.71
C ASP A 100 -11.66 9.64 -21.68
N GLN A 101 -11.77 10.72 -20.92
CA GLN A 101 -10.74 11.18 -19.97
C GLN A 101 -10.63 10.36 -18.67
N ALA A 102 -11.56 9.42 -18.46
CA ALA A 102 -11.66 8.59 -17.26
C ALA A 102 -12.50 7.34 -17.54
N PRO A 103 -12.39 6.28 -16.70
CA PRO A 103 -13.30 5.14 -16.75
C PRO A 103 -14.77 5.57 -16.69
N PRO A 104 -15.67 4.92 -17.46
CA PRO A 104 -17.08 5.25 -17.46
C PRO A 104 -17.71 5.22 -16.06
N GLY A 105 -18.44 6.28 -15.70
CA GLY A 105 -19.10 6.40 -14.39
C GLY A 105 -18.16 6.72 -13.22
N MET A 106 -16.85 6.84 -13.45
CA MET A 106 -15.91 7.23 -12.40
C MET A 106 -16.15 8.66 -11.94
N LEU A 107 -16.34 9.60 -12.87
CA LEU A 107 -16.57 11.02 -12.59
C LEU A 107 -18.06 11.33 -12.50
N THR A 108 -18.44 12.11 -11.49
CA THR A 108 -19.80 12.65 -11.38
C THR A 108 -19.98 13.85 -12.31
N ALA A 109 -21.23 14.22 -12.61
CA ALA A 109 -21.52 15.40 -13.43
C ALA A 109 -20.93 16.70 -12.83
N ALA A 110 -20.94 16.83 -11.50
CA ALA A 110 -20.35 17.98 -10.82
C ALA A 110 -18.82 18.03 -10.97
N GLU A 111 -18.15 16.88 -10.94
CA GLU A 111 -16.70 16.79 -11.14
C GLU A 111 -16.31 17.08 -12.58
N LEU A 112 -17.10 16.61 -13.55
CA LEU A 112 -16.92 16.95 -14.96
C LEU A 112 -17.10 18.46 -15.20
N GLU A 113 -18.10 19.08 -14.56
CA GLU A 113 -18.32 20.52 -14.62
C GLU A 113 -17.17 21.31 -13.98
N GLU A 114 -16.65 20.86 -12.82
CA GLU A 114 -15.49 21.47 -12.17
C GLU A 114 -14.26 21.43 -13.09
N ILE A 115 -13.96 20.28 -13.70
CA ILE A 115 -12.86 20.13 -14.67
C ILE A 115 -13.08 21.05 -15.87
N ALA A 116 -14.31 21.12 -16.39
CA ALA A 116 -14.64 21.92 -17.57
C ALA A 116 -14.60 23.44 -17.31
N THR A 117 -14.80 23.88 -16.07
CA THR A 117 -14.89 25.31 -15.71
C THR A 117 -13.65 25.87 -15.03
N THR A 118 -12.74 25.01 -14.55
CA THR A 118 -11.49 25.45 -13.92
C THR A 118 -10.58 26.11 -14.95
N PRO A 119 -10.13 27.37 -14.71
CA PRO A 119 -9.24 28.07 -15.63
C PRO A 119 -7.91 27.34 -15.78
N ASP A 120 -7.45 27.14 -17.01
CA ASP A 120 -6.10 26.67 -17.30
C ASP A 120 -5.17 27.89 -17.36
N PRO A 121 -4.10 27.95 -16.53
CA PRO A 121 -3.19 29.10 -16.52
C PRO A 121 -2.53 29.35 -17.88
N ASP A 122 -2.38 28.32 -18.71
CA ASP A 122 -1.77 28.39 -20.03
C ASP A 122 -2.80 28.49 -21.17
N GLU A 123 -4.08 28.71 -20.87
CA GLU A 123 -5.14 28.76 -21.88
C GLU A 123 -4.86 29.78 -22.98
N HIS A 124 -4.25 30.92 -22.64
CA HIS A 124 -3.88 31.97 -23.59
C HIS A 124 -2.76 31.56 -24.56
N SER A 125 -2.00 30.52 -24.24
CA SER A 125 -0.94 29.99 -25.11
C SER A 125 -1.46 29.00 -26.16
N CYS A 126 -2.73 28.58 -26.05
CA CYS A 126 -3.32 27.62 -26.97
C CYS A 126 -3.60 28.27 -28.33
N GLU A 127 -3.08 27.64 -29.39
CA GLU A 127 -3.27 28.10 -30.79
C GLU A 127 -4.72 28.03 -31.27
N SER A 128 -5.60 27.30 -30.56
CA SER A 128 -7.00 27.07 -30.95
C SER A 128 -7.88 26.78 -29.73
N VAL A 129 -9.19 27.02 -29.90
CA VAL A 129 -10.22 26.71 -28.89
C VAL A 129 -10.31 25.21 -28.64
N GLU A 130 -10.13 24.39 -29.67
CA GLU A 130 -10.16 22.93 -29.58
C GLU A 130 -9.01 22.40 -28.71
N LYS A 131 -7.79 22.95 -28.86
CA LYS A 131 -6.67 22.62 -27.98
C LYS A 131 -6.92 23.07 -26.55
N ALA A 132 -7.52 24.25 -26.34
CA ALA A 132 -7.88 24.71 -25.00
C ALA A 132 -8.92 23.78 -24.34
N ILE A 133 -9.93 23.33 -25.08
CA ILE A 133 -10.92 22.35 -24.59
C ILE A 133 -10.27 21.00 -24.30
N ALA A 134 -9.41 20.49 -25.18
CA ALA A 134 -8.71 19.23 -24.98
C ALA A 134 -7.82 19.24 -23.72
N ARG A 135 -7.32 20.42 -23.33
CA ARG A 135 -6.55 20.60 -22.09
C ARG A 135 -7.40 20.55 -20.82
N ARG A 136 -8.73 20.75 -20.92
CA ARG A 136 -9.67 20.58 -19.81
C ARG A 136 -10.02 19.10 -19.61
N CYS A 137 -8.99 18.30 -19.34
CA CYS A 137 -9.09 16.88 -19.05
C CYS A 137 -8.66 16.58 -17.61
N LEU A 138 -9.11 15.44 -17.06
CA LEU A 138 -8.81 15.03 -15.68
C LEU A 138 -7.31 14.97 -15.42
N TYR A 139 -6.51 14.47 -16.38
CA TYR A 139 -5.06 14.36 -16.24
C TYR A 139 -4.41 15.74 -15.98
N LEU A 140 -4.68 16.72 -16.84
CA LEU A 140 -4.12 18.07 -16.71
C LEU A 140 -4.72 18.83 -15.53
N PHE A 141 -6.04 18.73 -15.33
CA PHE A 141 -6.72 19.30 -14.16
C PHE A 141 -6.08 18.81 -12.87
N ALA A 142 -5.83 17.51 -12.76
CA ALA A 142 -5.20 16.93 -11.58
C ALA A 142 -3.75 17.37 -11.41
N GLY A 143 -2.97 17.36 -12.50
CA GLY A 143 -1.58 17.79 -12.50
C GLY A 143 -1.40 19.22 -12.00
N GLU A 144 -2.25 20.15 -12.45
CA GLU A 144 -2.18 21.56 -12.06
C GLU A 144 -2.72 21.82 -10.65
N ASN A 145 -3.90 21.29 -10.32
CA ASN A 145 -4.56 21.61 -9.05
C ASN A 145 -3.94 20.88 -7.85
N TYR A 146 -3.39 19.68 -8.05
CA TYR A 146 -2.87 18.88 -6.93
C TYR A 146 -1.35 18.97 -6.76
N ALA A 147 -0.58 19.40 -7.76
CA ALA A 147 0.85 19.64 -7.59
C ALA A 147 1.12 20.66 -6.47
N TYR A 148 0.33 21.73 -6.39
CA TYR A 148 0.47 22.74 -5.34
C TYR A 148 0.01 22.24 -3.97
N ALA A 149 -1.04 21.43 -3.91
CA ALA A 149 -1.52 20.85 -2.66
C ALA A 149 -0.44 19.97 -2.02
N HIS A 150 0.23 19.14 -2.83
CA HIS A 150 1.38 18.35 -2.38
C HIS A 150 2.54 19.23 -1.91
N MET A 151 2.96 20.23 -2.69
CA MET A 151 4.05 21.13 -2.28
C MET A 151 3.70 21.91 -1.00
N ALA A 152 2.46 22.38 -0.87
CA ALA A 152 1.98 23.06 0.33
C ALA A 152 2.01 22.13 1.53
N TYR A 153 1.56 20.89 1.35
CA TYR A 153 1.63 19.84 2.35
C TYR A 153 3.09 19.59 2.78
N TRP A 154 4.00 19.36 1.84
CA TRP A 154 5.42 19.18 2.13
C TRP A 154 6.03 20.36 2.87
N ARG A 155 5.75 21.59 2.45
CA ARG A 155 6.23 22.81 3.12
C ARG A 155 5.68 22.94 4.54
N LEU A 156 4.41 22.60 4.75
CA LEU A 156 3.79 22.63 6.07
C LEU A 156 4.48 21.68 7.04
N PHE A 157 4.90 20.50 6.56
CA PHE A 157 5.57 19.49 7.37
C PHE A 157 7.11 19.52 7.30
N GLU A 158 7.70 20.37 6.46
CA GLU A 158 9.15 20.45 6.27
C GLU A 158 9.91 20.78 7.57
N PRO A 159 9.50 21.76 8.40
CA PRO A 159 10.18 22.04 9.65
C PRO A 159 10.17 20.84 10.58
N PHE A 160 9.02 20.15 10.64
CA PHE A 160 8.88 18.96 11.46
C PHE A 160 9.80 17.83 10.97
N ARG A 161 9.83 17.59 9.66
CA ARG A 161 10.70 16.59 9.04
C ARG A 161 12.18 16.88 9.33
N LYS A 162 12.63 18.12 9.13
CA LYS A 162 14.00 18.54 9.44
C LYS A 162 14.37 18.24 10.89
N THR A 163 13.49 18.56 11.83
CA THR A 163 13.71 18.24 13.25
C THR A 163 13.86 16.73 13.49
N VAL A 164 13.00 15.90 12.87
CA VAL A 164 13.13 14.44 12.99
C VAL A 164 14.44 13.92 12.39
N ASP A 165 14.83 14.44 11.22
CA ASP A 165 16.08 14.07 10.56
C ASP A 165 17.30 14.45 11.42
N GLU A 166 17.31 15.65 12.00
CA GLU A 166 18.34 16.11 12.93
C GLU A 166 18.42 15.21 14.18
N LEU A 167 17.27 14.89 14.79
CA LEU A 167 17.21 14.00 15.94
C LEU A 167 17.71 12.58 15.60
N TRP A 168 17.45 12.10 14.38
CA TRP A 168 17.95 10.82 13.88
C TRP A 168 19.47 10.85 13.73
N HIS A 169 20.02 11.89 13.11
CA HIS A 169 21.46 12.07 12.96
C HIS A 169 22.18 12.16 14.30
N LEU A 170 21.64 12.91 15.26
CA LEU A 170 22.17 13.00 16.61
C LEU A 170 22.16 11.64 17.32
N ARG A 171 21.09 10.86 17.16
CA ARG A 171 20.98 9.51 17.75
C ARG A 171 22.02 8.56 17.18
N ARG A 172 22.31 8.65 15.89
CA ARG A 172 23.35 7.84 15.25
C ARG A 172 24.75 8.18 15.76
N GLN A 173 24.99 9.44 16.16
CA GLN A 173 26.28 9.88 16.70
C GLN A 173 26.48 9.47 18.17
N ASP A 174 25.45 9.62 19.00
CA ASP A 174 25.50 9.28 20.42
C ASP A 174 24.16 8.67 20.89
N PRO A 175 23.99 7.34 20.74
CA PRO A 175 22.75 6.66 21.08
C PRO A 175 22.38 6.81 22.56
N ALA A 176 23.38 6.73 23.46
CA ALA A 176 23.13 6.74 24.91
C ALA A 176 22.63 8.12 25.40
N LYS A 177 23.24 9.20 24.91
CA LYS A 177 22.79 10.56 25.22
C LYS A 177 21.41 10.84 24.66
N MET A 178 21.16 10.39 23.42
CA MET A 178 19.86 10.60 22.81
C MET A 178 18.78 9.75 23.46
N ASP A 179 19.02 8.51 23.84
CA ASP A 179 18.01 7.71 24.53
C ASP A 179 17.57 8.37 25.85
N ALA A 180 18.51 8.94 26.63
CA ALA A 180 18.18 9.74 27.81
C ALA A 180 17.37 11.00 27.49
N PHE A 181 17.71 11.71 26.40
CA PHE A 181 17.01 12.91 25.94
C PHE A 181 15.60 12.60 25.42
N TYR A 182 15.45 11.49 24.67
CA TYR A 182 14.18 11.00 24.15
C TYR A 182 13.22 10.58 25.28
N SER A 183 13.74 10.00 26.36
CA SER A 183 12.96 9.68 27.56
C SER A 183 12.54 10.91 28.36
N ALA A 184 13.33 11.99 28.35
CA ALA A 184 13.04 13.18 29.14
C ALA A 184 12.02 14.14 28.50
N LEU A 185 11.94 14.17 27.16
CA LEU A 185 11.11 15.10 26.40
C LEU A 185 10.01 14.42 25.58
N ASP A 186 9.76 13.13 25.80
CA ASP A 186 8.83 12.31 25.03
C ASP A 186 9.02 12.40 23.51
N LEU A 187 10.24 12.68 23.05
CA LEU A 187 10.57 12.81 21.62
C LEU A 187 10.35 11.49 20.88
N ARG A 188 10.28 10.37 21.60
CA ARG A 188 9.88 9.07 21.04
C ARG A 188 8.47 9.13 20.46
N MET A 189 7.53 9.81 21.11
CA MET A 189 6.17 9.93 20.58
C MET A 189 6.09 10.93 19.45
N ILE A 190 6.82 12.05 19.54
CA ILE A 190 6.90 13.03 18.45
C ILE A 190 7.47 12.37 17.18
N THR A 191 8.57 11.64 17.30
CA THR A 191 9.17 10.92 16.17
C THR A 191 8.28 9.81 15.62
N LYS A 192 7.56 9.06 16.48
CA LYS A 192 6.55 8.06 16.05
C LYS A 192 5.37 8.69 15.30
N LEU A 193 4.82 9.80 15.79
CA LEU A 193 3.61 10.41 15.24
C LEU A 193 3.85 11.28 14.02
N GLY A 194 5.04 11.87 13.90
CA GLY A 194 5.30 12.81 12.83
C GLY A 194 6.38 12.40 11.84
N GLY A 195 7.05 11.28 12.07
CA GLY A 195 8.01 10.73 11.15
C GLY A 195 7.38 10.39 9.80
N VAL A 196 7.98 10.85 8.71
CA VAL A 196 7.57 10.50 7.34
C VAL A 196 8.77 9.85 6.66
N GLY A 197 8.55 8.69 6.05
CA GLY A 197 9.57 7.98 5.27
C GLY A 197 10.33 6.90 6.05
N SER A 198 11.40 6.41 5.43
CA SER A 198 12.17 5.23 5.86
C SER A 198 12.94 5.38 7.19
N TRP A 199 13.04 6.59 7.74
CA TRP A 199 13.95 6.91 8.84
C TRP A 199 13.28 7.06 10.22
N ALA A 200 11.95 7.10 10.27
CA ALA A 200 11.21 7.19 11.53
C ALA A 200 10.78 5.81 12.03
N PRO A 201 10.65 5.60 13.35
CA PRO A 201 9.99 4.40 13.87
C PRO A 201 8.59 4.35 13.26
N GLY A 202 8.40 3.40 12.35
CA GLY A 202 7.25 3.35 11.46
C GLY A 202 5.94 3.37 12.23
N LEU A 203 4.91 3.91 11.59
CA LEU A 203 3.54 3.73 12.07
C LEU A 203 3.32 2.26 12.40
N GLU A 204 2.60 2.00 13.48
CA GLU A 204 2.20 0.64 13.78
C GLU A 204 1.06 0.27 12.83
N TYR A 205 1.12 -0.93 12.31
CA TYR A 205 0.08 -1.49 11.46
C TYR A 205 -0.38 -2.80 12.09
N ALA A 206 -1.56 -3.23 11.68
CA ALA A 206 -2.07 -4.54 12.02
C ALA A 206 -1.04 -5.63 11.73
N GLU A 207 -0.83 -6.53 12.69
CA GLU A 207 -0.08 -7.76 12.50
C GLU A 207 -0.86 -8.70 11.57
N GLY A 208 -0.15 -9.68 10.98
CA GLY A 208 -0.72 -10.70 10.10
C GLY A 208 -0.56 -10.42 8.60
N PRO A 209 -1.10 -11.32 7.75
CA PRO A 209 -1.03 -11.21 6.30
C PRO A 209 -1.72 -9.93 5.81
N ARG A 210 -1.02 -9.14 4.99
CA ARG A 210 -1.53 -7.90 4.44
C ARG A 210 -2.29 -8.17 3.15
N VAL A 211 -3.41 -7.46 2.96
CA VAL A 211 -4.25 -7.56 1.78
C VAL A 211 -4.56 -6.19 1.20
N LEU A 212 -4.56 -6.08 -0.13
CA LEU A 212 -5.09 -4.94 -0.86
C LEU A 212 -6.55 -5.20 -1.17
N CYS A 213 -7.45 -4.38 -0.63
CA CYS A 213 -8.89 -4.55 -0.76
C CYS A 213 -9.44 -3.57 -1.79
N ASN A 214 -10.05 -4.07 -2.87
CA ASN A 214 -10.97 -3.31 -3.70
C ASN A 214 -12.37 -3.33 -3.05
N THR A 215 -12.67 -2.27 -2.30
CA THR A 215 -13.94 -2.14 -1.55
C THR A 215 -15.15 -1.87 -2.45
N SER A 216 -14.94 -1.40 -3.68
CA SER A 216 -16.03 -1.23 -4.66
C SER A 216 -16.57 -2.57 -5.13
N LYS A 217 -15.67 -3.53 -5.37
CA LYS A 217 -16.00 -4.84 -5.99
C LYS A 217 -16.09 -5.99 -5.00
N GLY A 218 -15.46 -5.88 -3.83
CA GLY A 218 -15.33 -6.99 -2.90
C GLY A 218 -14.27 -8.00 -3.35
N GLU A 219 -13.20 -7.51 -3.98
CA GLU A 219 -12.06 -8.31 -4.43
C GLU A 219 -10.82 -7.93 -3.62
N TYR A 220 -9.89 -8.86 -3.42
CA TYR A 220 -8.65 -8.59 -2.70
C TYR A 220 -7.45 -9.34 -3.26
N VAL A 221 -6.26 -8.81 -2.98
CA VAL A 221 -4.97 -9.42 -3.30
C VAL A 221 -4.18 -9.61 -2.01
N ARG A 222 -3.63 -10.80 -1.82
CA ARG A 222 -2.80 -11.18 -0.69
C ARG A 222 -1.34 -10.91 -0.96
N GLU A 223 -0.69 -10.18 -0.06
CA GLU A 223 0.72 -9.84 -0.24
C GLU A 223 1.66 -11.03 -0.05
N ASP A 224 1.34 -11.92 0.90
CA ASP A 224 2.15 -13.11 1.22
C ASP A 224 2.12 -14.16 0.10
N ALA A 225 1.13 -14.07 -0.78
CA ALA A 225 0.98 -14.92 -1.96
C ALA A 225 1.33 -14.18 -3.26
N LEU A 226 1.80 -12.93 -3.21
CA LEU A 226 2.33 -12.26 -4.41
C LEU A 226 3.59 -12.96 -4.90
N VAL A 227 3.86 -12.84 -6.21
CA VAL A 227 5.10 -13.33 -6.80
C VAL A 227 6.31 -12.85 -5.99
N GLY A 228 7.07 -13.82 -5.46
CA GLY A 228 8.24 -13.58 -4.62
C GLY A 228 9.43 -13.10 -5.44
N TRP A 229 9.35 -11.90 -5.99
CA TRP A 229 10.42 -11.22 -6.70
C TRP A 229 11.01 -10.15 -5.80
N ASP A 230 12.14 -10.48 -5.20
CA ASP A 230 12.93 -9.61 -4.35
C ASP A 230 14.32 -9.48 -4.98
N MET A 231 14.50 -8.44 -5.78
CA MET A 231 15.81 -8.01 -6.28
C MET A 231 16.47 -7.13 -5.23
N GLU A 232 17.79 -7.02 -5.25
CA GLU A 232 18.58 -6.29 -4.24
C GLU A 232 18.06 -4.86 -3.95
N TYR A 233 17.41 -4.22 -4.93
CA TYR A 233 16.90 -2.85 -4.83
C TYR A 233 15.41 -2.71 -5.13
N TRP A 234 14.69 -3.80 -5.42
CA TRP A 234 13.32 -3.74 -5.87
C TRP A 234 12.53 -4.99 -5.51
N ARG A 235 11.32 -4.80 -4.97
CA ARG A 235 10.43 -5.87 -4.54
C ARG A 235 9.02 -5.65 -5.05
N VAL A 236 8.38 -6.72 -5.51
CA VAL A 236 6.94 -6.72 -5.80
C VAL A 236 6.14 -6.54 -4.51
N THR A 237 5.24 -5.57 -4.51
CA THR A 237 4.38 -5.24 -3.36
C THR A 237 2.92 -5.09 -3.81
N LEU A 238 2.01 -4.94 -2.86
CA LEU A 238 0.61 -4.63 -3.15
C LEU A 238 0.43 -3.34 -3.97
N ALA A 239 1.40 -2.41 -3.96
CA ALA A 239 1.31 -1.22 -4.81
C ALA A 239 1.48 -1.56 -6.30
N HIS A 240 2.37 -2.50 -6.64
CA HIS A 240 2.51 -3.00 -8.01
C HIS A 240 1.26 -3.76 -8.46
N ALA A 241 0.71 -4.60 -7.57
CA ALA A 241 -0.58 -5.27 -7.79
C ALA A 241 -1.72 -4.27 -8.05
N LEU A 242 -1.75 -3.14 -7.33
CA LEU A 242 -2.72 -2.08 -7.57
C LEU A 242 -2.49 -1.45 -8.95
N LEU A 243 -1.27 -1.01 -9.26
CA LEU A 243 -0.94 -0.33 -10.51
C LEU A 243 -1.30 -1.17 -11.73
N ALA A 244 -1.02 -2.48 -11.70
CA ALA A 244 -1.38 -3.41 -12.77
C ALA A 244 -2.90 -3.51 -13.04
N ARG A 245 -3.74 -2.96 -12.15
CA ARG A 245 -5.19 -3.10 -12.17
C ARG A 245 -5.94 -1.79 -12.30
N VAL A 246 -5.33 -0.64 -12.02
CA VAL A 246 -5.99 0.68 -12.00
C VAL A 246 -5.63 1.58 -13.18
N CYS A 247 -4.82 1.09 -14.11
CA CYS A 247 -4.45 1.81 -15.31
C CYS A 247 -5.67 2.04 -16.22
N TYR A 248 -5.73 3.21 -16.86
CA TYR A 248 -6.76 3.58 -17.80
C TYR A 248 -6.18 4.47 -18.90
N SER A 249 -6.22 4.00 -20.12
CA SER A 249 -5.90 4.78 -21.31
C SER A 249 -6.88 4.44 -22.45
N PRO A 250 -7.42 5.44 -23.16
CA PRO A 250 -8.17 5.19 -24.40
C PRO A 250 -7.28 4.61 -25.50
N ASP A 251 -6.01 5.00 -25.50
CA ASP A 251 -4.97 4.53 -26.41
C ASP A 251 -4.31 3.28 -25.82
N ASP A 252 -4.21 2.22 -26.63
CA ASP A 252 -3.67 0.93 -26.18
C ASP A 252 -2.13 0.89 -26.15
N SER A 253 -1.43 1.94 -26.60
CA SER A 253 0.02 1.96 -26.59
C SER A 253 0.57 1.97 -25.16
N ILE A 254 1.44 1.01 -24.90
CA ILE A 254 2.20 0.87 -23.67
C ILE A 254 3.68 0.76 -24.02
N SER A 255 4.56 1.16 -23.11
CA SER A 255 6.01 0.99 -23.27
C SER A 255 6.58 -0.20 -22.52
N MET A 256 5.71 -1.00 -21.92
CA MET A 256 6.08 -2.27 -21.32
C MET A 256 6.02 -3.36 -22.38
N CYS A 257 6.95 -4.31 -22.31
CA CYS A 257 6.82 -5.57 -23.01
C CYS A 257 5.68 -6.36 -22.34
N CYS A 258 4.50 -6.39 -22.98
CA CYS A 258 3.32 -7.09 -22.49
C CYS A 258 2.65 -7.83 -23.65
N GLY A 259 2.19 -9.06 -23.39
CA GLY A 259 1.50 -9.88 -24.38
C GLY A 259 0.16 -9.26 -24.74
N GLU A 260 -0.29 -9.43 -25.98
CA GLU A 260 -1.53 -8.83 -26.47
C GLU A 260 -2.74 -9.26 -25.61
N GLU A 261 -2.73 -10.48 -25.06
CA GLU A 261 -3.76 -11.00 -24.17
C GLU A 261 -3.84 -10.29 -22.81
N TYR A 262 -2.73 -9.72 -22.34
CA TYR A 262 -2.63 -9.01 -21.05
C TYR A 262 -2.72 -7.49 -21.21
N LYS A 263 -2.41 -6.99 -22.41
CA LYS A 263 -2.39 -5.56 -22.77
C LYS A 263 -3.73 -4.88 -22.48
N ASP A 264 -4.84 -5.47 -22.93
CA ASP A 264 -6.18 -4.90 -22.70
C ASP A 264 -6.52 -4.80 -21.20
N GLY A 265 -6.16 -5.83 -20.43
CA GLY A 265 -6.36 -5.87 -18.99
C GLY A 265 -5.50 -4.86 -18.22
N LEU A 266 -4.34 -4.50 -18.76
CA LEU A 266 -3.48 -3.45 -18.23
C LEU A 266 -3.99 -2.06 -18.61
N VAL A 267 -4.16 -1.79 -19.91
CA VAL A 267 -4.56 -0.46 -20.45
C VAL A 267 -5.91 -0.01 -19.91
N LYS A 268 -6.87 -0.94 -19.79
CA LYS A 268 -8.20 -0.70 -19.23
C LYS A 268 -8.38 -1.56 -17.99
N GLY A 269 -7.48 -1.32 -17.04
CA GLY A 269 -7.45 -1.89 -15.72
C GLY A 269 -8.84 -2.10 -15.15
N PRO A 270 -9.23 -3.33 -14.79
CA PRO A 270 -10.57 -3.60 -14.32
C PRO A 270 -10.86 -2.96 -12.96
N TRP A 271 -9.87 -2.41 -12.27
CA TRP A 271 -10.03 -1.68 -11.02
C TRP A 271 -9.91 -0.15 -11.21
N ALA A 272 -9.77 0.34 -12.43
CA ALA A 272 -9.63 1.77 -12.68
C ALA A 272 -10.85 2.56 -12.16
N GLY A 273 -10.58 3.49 -11.24
CA GLY A 273 -11.60 4.33 -10.60
C GLY A 273 -12.26 3.74 -9.35
N ASP A 274 -11.85 2.54 -8.91
CA ASP A 274 -12.39 1.90 -7.71
C ASP A 274 -11.75 2.42 -6.41
N ARG A 275 -12.26 1.95 -5.25
CA ARG A 275 -11.82 2.37 -3.92
C ARG A 275 -10.98 1.32 -3.22
N PHE A 276 -9.81 1.73 -2.73
CA PHE A 276 -8.80 0.79 -2.20
C PHE A 276 -8.34 1.12 -0.80
N ARG A 277 -7.92 0.09 -0.06
CA ARG A 277 -7.13 0.22 1.16
C ARG A 277 -6.27 -1.02 1.34
N ILE A 278 -5.16 -0.89 2.07
CA ILE A 278 -4.36 -2.02 2.54
C ILE A 278 -4.63 -2.21 4.04
N ILE A 279 -4.97 -3.44 4.42
CA ILE A 279 -5.30 -3.81 5.81
C ILE A 279 -4.80 -5.24 6.10
N SER A 280 -4.84 -5.67 7.37
CA SER A 280 -4.63 -7.08 7.70
C SER A 280 -5.85 -7.91 7.32
N MET A 281 -5.61 -9.16 6.90
CA MET A 281 -6.64 -10.10 6.49
C MET A 281 -7.71 -10.31 7.58
N ASP A 282 -7.32 -10.30 8.85
CA ASP A 282 -8.23 -10.47 9.99
C ASP A 282 -9.17 -9.27 10.22
N GLU A 283 -8.83 -8.12 9.63
CA GLU A 283 -9.59 -6.86 9.77
C GLU A 283 -10.36 -6.48 8.51
N MET A 284 -10.42 -7.37 7.51
CA MET A 284 -11.17 -7.10 6.30
C MET A 284 -12.63 -6.76 6.62
N PRO A 285 -13.16 -5.62 6.14
CA PRO A 285 -14.49 -5.18 6.52
C PRO A 285 -15.55 -6.11 5.93
N VAL A 286 -16.68 -6.25 6.63
CA VAL A 286 -17.84 -6.98 6.11
C VAL A 286 -18.42 -6.21 4.93
N LEU A 287 -18.55 -6.89 3.78
CA LEU A 287 -19.14 -6.28 2.59
C LEU A 287 -20.66 -6.09 2.77
N LYS A 288 -21.17 -4.98 2.23
CA LYS A 288 -22.61 -4.70 2.25
C LYS A 288 -23.38 -5.76 1.45
N GLY A 289 -24.57 -6.10 1.94
CA GLY A 289 -25.48 -7.03 1.25
C GLY A 289 -25.04 -8.51 1.31
N GLY A 290 -24.23 -8.90 2.30
CA GLY A 290 -23.84 -10.30 2.50
C GLY A 290 -22.89 -10.85 1.44
N LYS A 291 -22.29 -9.98 0.62
CA LYS A 291 -21.27 -10.37 -0.35
C LYS A 291 -20.04 -10.94 0.37
N ARG A 292 -19.35 -11.87 -0.30
CA ARG A 292 -18.08 -12.43 0.18
C ARG A 292 -16.93 -11.83 -0.61
N TRP A 293 -15.78 -11.70 0.06
CA TRP A 293 -14.54 -11.29 -0.59
C TRP A 293 -14.07 -12.37 -1.57
N ARG A 294 -13.66 -11.94 -2.77
CA ARG A 294 -13.06 -12.79 -3.79
C ARG A 294 -11.55 -12.57 -3.82
N ASP A 295 -10.79 -13.64 -3.63
CA ASP A 295 -9.34 -13.61 -3.79
C ASP A 295 -9.00 -13.60 -5.28
N VAL A 296 -8.32 -12.55 -5.74
CA VAL A 296 -7.86 -12.40 -7.14
C VAL A 296 -6.34 -12.41 -7.24
N THR A 297 -5.63 -12.89 -6.21
CA THR A 297 -4.16 -12.91 -6.16
C THR A 297 -3.56 -13.70 -7.33
N GLY A 298 -4.18 -14.81 -7.74
CA GLY A 298 -3.73 -15.61 -8.87
C GLY A 298 -3.75 -14.84 -10.20
N GLU A 299 -4.87 -14.18 -10.52
CA GLU A 299 -5.02 -13.35 -11.74
C GLU A 299 -4.00 -12.21 -11.76
N VAL A 300 -3.75 -11.60 -10.60
CA VAL A 300 -2.79 -10.49 -10.48
C VAL A 300 -1.36 -10.99 -10.61
N ASN A 301 -1.03 -12.15 -10.03
CA ASN A 301 0.30 -12.75 -10.18
C ASN A 301 0.59 -13.12 -11.63
N GLU A 302 -0.39 -13.67 -12.34
CA GLU A 302 -0.23 -14.01 -13.76
C GLU A 302 0.19 -12.79 -14.58
N LEU A 303 -0.54 -11.67 -14.42
CA LEU A 303 -0.19 -10.40 -15.07
C LEU A 303 1.18 -9.88 -14.61
N LEU A 304 1.47 -9.88 -13.32
CA LEU A 304 2.76 -9.40 -12.79
C LEU A 304 3.94 -10.23 -13.33
N CYS A 305 3.84 -11.55 -13.34
CA CYS A 305 4.86 -12.43 -13.91
C CYS A 305 5.13 -12.09 -15.38
N HIS A 306 4.07 -11.85 -16.16
CA HIS A 306 4.21 -11.51 -17.58
C HIS A 306 4.91 -10.17 -17.81
N LEU A 307 4.54 -9.15 -17.04
CA LEU A 307 5.20 -7.83 -17.10
C LEU A 307 6.69 -7.94 -16.70
N LEU A 308 6.97 -8.79 -15.74
CA LEU A 308 8.31 -9.02 -15.20
C LEU A 308 9.21 -9.83 -16.13
N GLU A 309 8.67 -10.85 -16.79
CA GLU A 309 9.36 -11.62 -17.82
C GLU A 309 9.73 -10.73 -19.01
N GLY A 310 8.82 -9.82 -19.41
CA GLY A 310 9.06 -8.89 -20.51
C GLY A 310 10.14 -7.85 -20.22
N GLU A 311 10.23 -7.37 -18.97
CA GLU A 311 11.20 -6.34 -18.57
C GLU A 311 12.56 -6.92 -18.18
N PHE A 312 12.57 -8.06 -17.47
CA PHE A 312 13.76 -8.67 -16.89
C PHE A 312 13.92 -10.14 -17.33
N PRO A 313 14.08 -10.41 -18.64
CA PRO A 313 14.06 -11.77 -19.17
C PRO A 313 15.21 -12.64 -18.62
N GLU A 314 16.39 -12.05 -18.38
CA GLU A 314 17.55 -12.79 -17.86
C GLU A 314 17.37 -13.19 -16.38
N GLU A 315 16.90 -12.26 -15.56
CA GLU A 315 16.60 -12.47 -14.14
C GLU A 315 15.47 -13.48 -13.97
N TYR A 316 14.43 -13.39 -14.81
CA TYR A 316 13.33 -14.34 -14.83
C TYR A 316 13.83 -15.76 -15.09
N CYS A 317 14.63 -15.94 -16.15
CA CYS A 317 15.19 -17.24 -16.50
C CYS A 317 16.07 -17.83 -15.38
N LYS A 318 16.87 -16.99 -14.71
CA LYS A 318 17.70 -17.44 -13.56
C LYS A 318 16.84 -17.91 -12.40
N LYS A 319 15.75 -17.20 -12.10
CA LYS A 319 14.85 -17.56 -11.00
C LYS A 319 14.09 -18.85 -11.30
N GLU A 320 13.54 -18.98 -12.50
CA GLU A 320 12.81 -20.19 -12.91
C GLU A 320 13.72 -21.43 -12.90
N ALA A 321 14.99 -21.26 -13.29
CA ALA A 321 15.99 -22.33 -13.20
C ALA A 321 16.28 -22.72 -11.73
N ALA A 322 16.41 -21.75 -10.83
CA ALA A 322 16.63 -22.01 -9.40
C ALA A 322 15.43 -22.73 -8.74
N GLU A 323 14.20 -22.30 -9.03
CA GLU A 323 12.99 -22.95 -8.51
C GLU A 323 12.87 -24.41 -8.99
N LYS A 324 13.21 -24.68 -10.26
CA LYS A 324 13.24 -26.06 -10.78
C LYS A 324 14.30 -26.92 -10.08
N GLU A 325 15.47 -26.36 -9.81
CA GLU A 325 16.55 -27.07 -9.11
C GLU A 325 16.16 -27.43 -7.67
N ASP A 326 15.46 -26.54 -6.97
CA ASP A 326 14.97 -26.79 -5.61
C ASP A 326 13.89 -27.88 -5.56
N VAL A 327 12.93 -27.85 -6.51
CA VAL A 327 11.90 -28.90 -6.64
C VAL A 327 12.53 -30.26 -6.95
N GLU A 328 13.55 -30.31 -7.82
CA GLU A 328 14.27 -31.55 -8.13
C GLU A 328 15.05 -32.09 -6.91
N LYS A 329 15.67 -31.21 -6.11
CA LYS A 329 16.36 -31.59 -4.87
C LYS A 329 15.40 -32.14 -3.82
N GLU A 330 14.25 -31.51 -3.61
CA GLU A 330 13.23 -32.00 -2.67
C GLU A 330 12.68 -33.36 -3.09
N ALA A 331 12.44 -33.56 -4.40
CA ALA A 331 12.00 -34.85 -4.94
C ALA A 331 13.06 -35.96 -4.75
N CYS A 332 14.35 -35.64 -4.76
CA CYS A 332 15.42 -36.61 -4.48
C CYS A 332 15.48 -36.98 -3.00
N GLN A 333 15.35 -36.02 -2.09
CA GLN A 333 15.37 -36.27 -0.64
C GLN A 333 14.18 -37.13 -0.18
N GLN A 334 13.00 -36.94 -0.78
CA GLN A 334 11.83 -37.79 -0.51
C GLN A 334 12.08 -39.25 -0.92
N LYS A 335 12.76 -39.49 -2.04
CA LYS A 335 13.08 -40.86 -2.51
C LYS A 335 14.09 -41.59 -1.63
N ASP A 336 15.03 -40.87 -1.03
CA ASP A 336 16.02 -41.48 -0.14
C ASP A 336 15.42 -41.82 1.23
N SER A 337 14.51 -40.98 1.75
CA SER A 337 13.79 -41.28 3.01
C SER A 337 12.80 -42.45 2.90
N GLU A 338 12.17 -42.68 1.74
CA GLU A 338 11.33 -43.86 1.53
C GLU A 338 12.12 -45.18 1.52
N LYS A 339 13.36 -45.18 1.00
CA LYS A 339 14.21 -46.39 0.95
C LYS A 339 14.72 -46.83 2.31
N ASP A 340 14.89 -45.90 3.25
CA ASP A 340 15.34 -46.22 4.61
C ASP A 340 14.18 -46.69 5.51
N GLY A 341 12.93 -46.35 5.18
CA GLY A 341 11.73 -46.81 5.88
C GLY A 341 11.38 -48.28 5.66
N GLU A 342 11.83 -48.90 4.56
CA GLU A 342 11.45 -50.28 4.20
C GLU A 342 12.31 -51.36 4.91
N LYS A 343 13.34 -50.99 5.69
CA LYS A 343 14.24 -51.93 6.38
C LYS A 343 13.96 -52.18 7.87
N VAL A 344 12.96 -51.53 8.49
CA VAL A 344 12.76 -51.62 9.96
C VAL A 344 11.61 -52.55 10.40
N ASN A 345 10.77 -53.08 9.49
CA ASN A 345 9.71 -54.03 9.84
C ASN A 345 10.15 -55.51 9.80
N GLY A 346 11.24 -55.82 10.50
CA GLY A 346 11.80 -57.17 10.55
C GLY A 346 12.35 -57.53 11.93
N GLY A 347 11.49 -57.63 12.94
CA GLY A 347 11.79 -58.36 14.18
C GLY A 347 11.66 -57.55 15.46
N GLY A 348 10.53 -57.71 16.15
CA GLY A 348 10.31 -57.12 17.46
C GLY A 348 9.00 -57.59 18.08
N GLY A 349 8.85 -58.90 18.26
CA GLY A 349 7.79 -59.45 19.11
C GLY A 349 8.10 -59.18 20.58
N ILE A 350 7.22 -58.46 21.28
CA ILE A 350 7.12 -58.54 22.74
C ILE A 350 5.64 -58.58 23.10
N ALA A 351 5.33 -59.61 23.88
CA ALA A 351 4.03 -59.92 24.45
C ALA A 351 3.70 -59.04 25.66
N GLY A 352 2.41 -58.80 25.86
CA GLY A 352 1.77 -58.96 27.17
C GLY A 352 1.44 -57.72 27.98
N GLY A 353 0.16 -57.63 28.36
CA GLY A 353 -0.36 -56.85 29.49
C GLY A 353 -0.79 -55.42 29.12
N GLU A 354 -1.91 -54.88 29.58
CA GLU A 354 -2.88 -55.34 30.56
C GLU A 354 -4.14 -54.47 30.42
N VAL A 355 -5.27 -55.05 30.80
CA VAL A 355 -6.61 -54.47 30.77
C VAL A 355 -6.73 -53.36 31.83
N GLY A 356 -7.32 -52.22 31.46
CA GLY A 356 -7.67 -51.15 32.39
C GLY A 356 -8.98 -50.46 31.98
N GLU A 357 -10.10 -51.04 32.41
CA GLU A 357 -11.40 -50.36 32.54
C GLU A 357 -11.30 -49.17 33.50
N GLY A 358 -12.04 -48.08 33.25
CA GLY A 358 -12.19 -47.01 34.24
C GLY A 358 -13.00 -45.79 33.81
N SER A 359 -14.28 -45.79 34.19
CA SER A 359 -15.22 -44.68 34.55
C SER A 359 -15.12 -43.31 33.87
N GLU A 360 -16.18 -42.78 33.26
CA GLU A 360 -17.36 -42.12 33.90
C GLU A 360 -17.08 -40.85 34.74
N ALA A 361 -18.02 -39.90 34.60
CA ALA A 361 -18.20 -38.59 35.24
C ALA A 361 -17.28 -37.45 34.72
N LYS A 362 -17.74 -36.22 34.45
CA LYS A 362 -19.02 -35.54 34.74
C LYS A 362 -19.19 -34.33 33.81
#